data_AF-A0A9P3KTI2-F1
#
_entry.id   AF-A0A9P3KTI2-F1
#
_cell.length_a   1.000
_cell.length_b   1.000
_cell.length_c   1.000
_cell.angle_alpha   90.00
_cell.angle_beta   90.00
_cell.angle_gamma   90.00
#
_symmetry.space_group_name_H-M   'P 1'
#
loop_
_entity.id
_entity.type
_entity.pdbx_description
1 polymer ?
#
loop_
_entity_poly.entity_id
_entity_poly.type
_entity_poly.pdbx_seq_one_letter_code
_entity_poly.pdbx_strand_id
1 'polypeptide(L)'
;MLRALVTSGKLRGPASVPRQQGADGADLLMGKANSEDFVPSLAYGITGSNNDTDRIYRLLLATYHPRNYYAVHIDDAESALALRTKLAAHPVLAATVAVGAAEAAGSGEYVTVTGGAGRIHVIMDPEMVTVEGGSHLAVLLRLAHTLLRMGEGEAEGDGGERGREGEGDGGEGGREEEGDGGEGGREEEGDGGERAGAMEPKKGAQKSIGGGTRGQASGWQWLVLLGAEDYPLVTQDELLWLLSSASPRLSFMDHVVDHRFDYRQESAFADNALFEGRRGGRWIADVRDRVTRFEVYTGSFPLIASQPFIRYLIDEPHAVPRRMLMFLGDTLSPHLHYLSTAACQSARFNHTVVNSGLHFPPFTVTQGHEVPPVNASVWQNLTGKGASGGGVFLFVHDPDPGLIDEIDRELLHREEASVVDCRVECTSTVQQTAQHNTAKTSVHSLLQPSQRVTELRRELQRTIINNRPCEV
;
A
#
# COMPACT_ATOMS: atom_id res chain seq x y z
N MET A 1 -9.84 -14.78 -49.70
CA MET A 1 -10.37 -15.82 -48.80
C MET A 1 -10.08 -15.51 -47.32
N LEU A 2 -10.40 -14.29 -46.86
CA LEU A 2 -10.41 -13.94 -45.43
C LEU A 2 -11.68 -13.11 -45.15
N ARG A 3 -12.84 -13.75 -45.34
CA ARG A 3 -14.16 -13.15 -45.05
C ARG A 3 -15.22 -14.18 -44.64
N ALA A 4 -14.81 -15.35 -44.15
CA ALA A 4 -15.71 -16.38 -43.69
C ALA A 4 -15.06 -17.15 -42.53
N LEU A 5 -15.24 -16.65 -41.31
CA LEU A 5 -15.17 -17.40 -40.03
C LEU A 5 -15.59 -16.48 -38.85
N VAL A 6 -16.58 -15.60 -39.08
CA VAL A 6 -17.27 -14.84 -38.03
C VAL A 6 -18.78 -15.09 -38.16
N THR A 7 -19.19 -16.35 -37.99
CA THR A 7 -20.60 -16.71 -37.77
C THR A 7 -20.65 -17.97 -36.91
N SER A 8 -21.42 -17.88 -35.81
CA SER A 8 -21.78 -18.96 -34.88
C SER A 8 -20.76 -19.37 -33.81
N GLY A 9 -20.60 -18.50 -32.81
CA GLY A 9 -20.11 -18.85 -31.48
C GLY A 9 -20.87 -18.05 -30.43
N LYS A 10 -22.07 -18.52 -30.06
CA LYS A 10 -22.90 -17.90 -29.01
C LYS A 10 -22.24 -18.22 -27.66
N LEU A 11 -21.30 -17.39 -27.22
CA LEU A 11 -20.75 -17.46 -25.86
C LEU A 11 -21.89 -17.17 -24.89
N ARG A 12 -22.31 -18.20 -24.15
CA ARG A 12 -23.18 -18.05 -22.98
C ARG A 12 -22.50 -17.07 -22.04
N GLY A 13 -23.18 -15.97 -21.71
CA GLY A 13 -22.72 -15.03 -20.70
C GLY A 13 -22.46 -15.77 -19.37
N PRO A 14 -21.50 -15.30 -18.55
CA PRO A 14 -21.27 -15.88 -17.24
C PRO A 14 -22.58 -15.85 -16.45
N ALA A 15 -22.88 -16.96 -15.77
CA ALA A 15 -24.01 -17.06 -14.87
C ALA A 15 -23.99 -15.87 -13.91
N SER A 16 -25.13 -15.22 -13.74
CA SER A 16 -25.32 -14.11 -12.81
C SER A 16 -24.78 -14.49 -11.44
N VAL A 17 -23.69 -13.83 -11.03
CA VAL A 17 -23.18 -13.88 -9.66
C VAL A 17 -24.31 -13.39 -8.75
N PRO A 18 -24.66 -14.12 -7.68
CA PRO A 18 -25.68 -13.64 -6.76
C PRO A 18 -25.23 -12.29 -6.21
N ARG A 19 -26.11 -11.30 -6.36
CA ARG A 19 -25.97 -9.95 -5.80
C ARG A 19 -25.74 -10.11 -4.29
N GLN A 20 -24.50 -10.04 -3.84
CA GLN A 20 -24.21 -9.94 -2.41
C GLN A 20 -24.92 -8.68 -1.94
N GLN A 21 -25.83 -8.83 -0.98
CA GLN A 21 -26.42 -7.69 -0.28
C GLN A 21 -25.25 -6.88 0.26
N GLY A 22 -25.18 -5.60 -0.14
CA GLY A 22 -24.11 -4.71 0.28
C GLY A 22 -24.04 -4.72 1.80
N ALA A 23 -22.83 -4.83 2.35
CA ALA A 23 -22.62 -4.63 3.77
C ALA A 23 -23.24 -3.27 4.14
N ASP A 24 -24.05 -3.23 5.20
CA ASP A 24 -24.59 -1.96 5.68
C ASP A 24 -23.39 -1.06 6.04
N GLY A 25 -23.44 0.26 5.76
CA GLY A 25 -22.29 1.15 6.02
C GLY A 25 -21.80 1.13 7.49
N ALA A 26 -22.65 0.69 8.42
CA ALA A 26 -22.30 0.43 9.81
C ALA A 26 -21.39 -0.80 10.01
N ASP A 27 -21.46 -1.82 9.15
CA ASP A 27 -20.62 -3.02 9.17
C ASP A 27 -19.16 -2.73 8.74
N LEU A 28 -18.92 -1.55 8.16
CA LEU A 28 -17.59 -1.07 7.78
C LEU A 28 -16.88 -0.34 8.94
N LEU A 29 -17.62 0.02 10.00
CA LEU A 29 -17.03 0.46 11.26
C LEU A 29 -16.63 -0.75 12.11
N MET A 30 -15.53 -0.61 12.85
CA MET A 30 -15.21 -1.60 13.87
C MET A 30 -16.19 -1.45 15.03
N GLY A 31 -16.88 -2.54 15.40
CA GLY A 31 -17.76 -2.56 16.57
C GLY A 31 -16.98 -2.15 17.83
N LYS A 32 -17.65 -1.47 18.77
CA LYS A 32 -17.01 -0.88 19.97
C LYS A 32 -16.08 -1.86 20.71
N ALA A 33 -16.51 -3.11 20.86
CA ALA A 33 -15.73 -4.17 21.51
C ALA A 33 -14.47 -4.59 20.73
N ASN A 34 -14.49 -4.51 19.39
CA ASN A 34 -13.32 -4.79 18.55
C ASN A 34 -12.40 -3.56 18.41
N SER A 35 -12.91 -2.35 18.64
CA SER A 35 -12.12 -1.12 18.51
C SER A 35 -11.32 -0.78 19.76
N GLU A 36 -11.77 -1.13 20.98
CA GLU A 36 -11.13 -0.66 22.23
C GLU A 36 -9.72 -1.23 22.47
N ASP A 37 -9.42 -2.41 21.89
CA ASP A 37 -8.13 -3.10 22.05
C ASP A 37 -7.34 -3.22 20.73
N PHE A 38 -7.90 -2.80 19.59
CA PHE A 38 -7.22 -2.88 18.30
C PHE A 38 -6.38 -1.63 18.03
N VAL A 39 -5.05 -1.79 17.96
CA VAL A 39 -4.13 -0.74 17.51
C VAL A 39 -3.48 -1.17 16.20
N PRO A 40 -3.76 -0.46 15.09
CA PRO A 40 -3.19 -0.85 13.81
C PRO A 40 -1.67 -0.64 13.73
N SER A 41 -1.07 -1.30 12.76
CA SER A 41 0.28 -0.98 12.27
C SER A 41 0.15 -0.42 10.85
N LEU A 42 0.98 0.56 10.51
CA LEU A 42 0.99 1.23 9.22
C LEU A 42 2.30 0.97 8.48
N ALA A 43 2.24 0.97 7.17
CA ALA A 43 3.39 0.97 6.28
C ALA A 43 3.47 2.31 5.54
N TYR A 44 4.60 2.99 5.60
CA TYR A 44 4.84 4.26 4.94
C TYR A 44 5.72 4.04 3.72
N GLY A 45 5.19 4.34 2.53
CA GLY A 45 5.99 4.50 1.32
C GLY A 45 6.24 5.99 1.10
N ILE A 46 7.49 6.43 1.25
CA ILE A 46 7.87 7.84 1.10
C ILE A 46 8.72 7.99 -0.15
N THR A 47 8.36 8.91 -1.04
CA THR A 47 9.11 9.21 -2.26
C THR A 47 9.57 10.66 -2.29
N GLY A 48 10.76 10.92 -2.82
CA GLY A 48 11.24 12.27 -3.08
C GLY A 48 12.37 12.32 -4.10
N SER A 49 12.97 13.49 -4.24
CA SER A 49 13.97 13.76 -5.25
C SER A 49 15.24 14.38 -4.65
N ASN A 50 16.11 14.90 -5.52
CA ASN A 50 17.29 15.63 -5.09
C ASN A 50 16.90 16.81 -4.17
N ASN A 51 17.67 17.00 -3.10
CA ASN A 51 17.45 18.00 -2.04
C ASN A 51 16.28 17.73 -1.08
N ASP A 52 15.54 16.62 -1.21
CA ASP A 52 14.47 16.28 -0.27
C ASP A 52 14.97 15.56 0.99
N THR A 53 16.27 15.27 1.10
CA THR A 53 16.88 14.55 2.24
C THR A 53 16.42 15.08 3.60
N ASP A 54 16.49 16.40 3.80
CA ASP A 54 16.17 17.03 5.08
C ASP A 54 14.67 17.04 5.35
N ARG A 55 13.88 17.22 4.28
CA ARG A 55 12.43 17.21 4.33
C ARG A 55 11.90 15.82 4.68
N ILE A 56 12.41 14.78 4.01
CA ILE A 56 12.09 13.38 4.28
C ILE A 56 12.59 12.95 5.66
N TYR A 57 13.80 13.36 6.05
CA TYR A 57 14.31 13.07 7.39
C TYR A 57 13.39 13.65 8.48
N ARG A 58 12.96 14.91 8.31
CA ARG A 58 12.01 15.56 9.22
C ARG A 58 10.65 14.85 9.24
N LEU A 59 10.13 14.49 8.07
CA LEU A 59 8.88 13.73 7.91
C LEU A 59 8.93 12.36 8.60
N LEU A 60 10.05 11.63 8.44
CA LEU A 60 10.26 10.34 9.11
C LEU A 60 10.23 10.50 10.63
N LEU A 61 10.91 11.51 11.18
CA LEU A 61 10.88 11.76 12.62
C LEU A 61 9.45 12.11 13.12
N ALA A 62 8.68 12.85 12.33
CA ALA A 62 7.32 13.25 12.66
C ALA A 62 6.31 12.08 12.59
N THR A 63 6.55 11.08 11.74
CA THR A 63 5.67 9.92 11.51
C THR A 63 6.17 8.62 12.14
N TYR A 64 7.35 8.64 12.77
CA TYR A 64 7.98 7.44 13.32
C TYR A 64 7.18 6.84 14.47
N HIS A 65 6.97 5.52 14.40
CA HIS A 65 6.49 4.70 15.52
C HIS A 65 7.05 3.29 15.39
N PRO A 66 7.47 2.65 16.49
CA PRO A 66 8.10 1.31 16.47
C PRO A 66 7.20 0.17 15.96
N ARG A 67 5.91 0.40 15.70
CA ARG A 67 4.99 -0.61 15.15
C ARG A 67 4.92 -0.57 13.63
N ASN A 68 5.35 0.54 13.05
CA ASN A 68 5.17 0.84 11.65
C ASN A 68 6.38 0.39 10.83
N TYR A 69 6.17 0.33 9.52
CA TYR A 69 7.19 0.00 8.53
C TYR A 69 7.39 1.19 7.63
N TYR A 70 8.62 1.41 7.17
CA TYR A 70 8.98 2.55 6.34
C TYR A 70 9.84 2.07 5.18
N ALA A 71 9.44 2.40 3.96
CA ALA A 71 10.25 2.25 2.76
C ALA A 71 10.38 3.62 2.12
N VAL A 72 11.61 4.03 1.85
CA VAL A 72 11.94 5.37 1.37
C VAL A 72 12.67 5.26 0.04
N HIS A 73 12.14 5.94 -0.97
CA HIS A 73 12.76 6.14 -2.26
C HIS A 73 13.15 7.61 -2.41
N ILE A 74 14.40 7.87 -2.79
CA ILE A 74 14.84 9.18 -3.25
C ILE A 74 15.50 8.95 -4.60
N ASP A 75 15.04 9.58 -5.66
CA ASP A 75 15.54 9.39 -7.04
C ASP A 75 17.00 9.84 -7.28
N ASP A 76 17.72 10.18 -6.21
CA ASP A 76 19.08 10.65 -6.15
C ASP A 76 19.89 9.83 -5.14
N ALA A 77 20.85 9.06 -5.63
CA ALA A 77 21.62 8.13 -4.79
C ALA A 77 22.45 8.84 -3.70
N GLU A 78 22.97 10.04 -3.97
CA GLU A 78 23.71 10.84 -2.99
C GLU A 78 22.79 11.31 -1.86
N SER A 79 21.61 11.81 -2.21
CA SER A 79 20.56 12.19 -1.25
C SER A 79 20.06 10.99 -0.43
N ALA A 80 19.87 9.82 -1.05
CA ALA A 80 19.51 8.58 -0.37
C ALA A 80 20.57 8.15 0.66
N LEU A 81 21.86 8.22 0.27
CA LEU A 81 22.98 7.93 1.17
C LEU A 81 23.06 8.94 2.31
N ALA A 82 22.85 10.23 2.03
CA ALA A 82 22.81 11.28 3.05
C ALA A 82 21.69 11.04 4.06
N LEU A 83 20.48 10.68 3.60
CA LEU A 83 19.36 10.32 4.48
C LEU A 83 19.73 9.14 5.38
N ARG A 84 20.27 8.06 4.80
CA ARG A 84 20.65 6.87 5.55
C ARG A 84 21.71 7.17 6.62
N THR A 85 22.68 8.01 6.29
CA THR A 85 23.72 8.45 7.24
C THR A 85 23.11 9.20 8.42
N LYS A 86 22.13 10.09 8.16
CA LYS A 86 21.40 10.79 9.23
C LYS A 86 20.60 9.83 10.11
N LEU A 87 19.90 8.88 9.51
CA LEU A 87 19.11 7.88 10.25
C LEU A 87 20.01 6.99 11.14
N ALA A 88 21.17 6.57 10.63
CA ALA A 88 22.14 5.78 11.38
C ALA A 88 22.80 6.55 12.53
N ALA A 89 22.84 7.88 12.47
CA ALA A 89 23.35 8.74 13.52
C ALA A 89 22.28 9.10 14.59
N HIS A 90 20.99 8.86 14.31
CA HIS A 90 19.91 9.25 15.21
C HIS A 90 19.74 8.25 16.36
N PRO A 91 19.68 8.69 17.63
CA PRO A 91 19.71 7.81 18.80
C PRO A 91 18.57 6.79 18.88
N VAL A 92 17.39 7.14 18.33
CA VAL A 92 16.22 6.25 18.33
C VAL A 92 16.13 5.39 17.06
N LEU A 93 16.61 5.90 15.91
CA LEU A 93 16.37 5.28 14.61
C LEU A 93 17.52 4.38 14.16
N ALA A 94 18.73 4.57 14.71
CA ALA A 94 19.92 3.84 14.28
C ALA A 94 19.74 2.30 14.29
N ALA A 95 19.04 1.77 15.30
CA ALA A 95 18.79 0.33 15.43
C ALA A 95 17.65 -0.20 14.55
N THR A 96 16.84 0.68 13.95
CA THR A 96 15.68 0.31 13.12
C THR A 96 15.93 0.46 11.62
N VAL A 97 17.07 1.02 11.22
CA VAL A 97 17.48 1.07 9.81
C VAL A 97 17.92 -0.33 9.36
N ALA A 98 17.25 -0.85 8.34
CA ALA A 98 17.64 -2.09 7.69
C ALA A 98 18.97 -1.89 6.97
N VAL A 99 19.98 -2.69 7.33
CA VAL A 99 21.27 -2.77 6.64
C VAL A 99 21.28 -4.04 5.80
N GLY A 100 21.53 -3.90 4.49
CA GLY A 100 21.56 -5.04 3.58
C GLY A 100 22.71 -6.01 3.89
N ALA A 101 22.45 -7.33 3.80
CA ALA A 101 23.46 -8.36 4.04
C ALA A 101 24.66 -8.27 3.08
N ALA A 102 24.43 -7.92 1.81
CA ALA A 102 25.49 -7.75 0.81
C ALA A 102 26.35 -6.50 1.05
N GLU A 103 25.79 -5.48 1.71
CA GLU A 103 26.48 -4.24 2.06
C GLU A 103 27.35 -4.42 3.31
N ALA A 104 26.89 -5.24 4.26
CA ALA A 104 27.74 -5.77 5.34
C ALA A 104 28.89 -6.64 4.79
N ALA A 105 28.74 -7.21 3.59
CA ALA A 105 29.73 -8.04 2.90
C ALA A 105 30.50 -7.32 1.77
N GLY A 106 30.23 -6.04 1.47
CA GLY A 106 30.94 -5.26 0.46
C GLY A 106 30.72 -5.66 -1.01
N SER A 107 29.68 -6.43 -1.34
CA SER A 107 29.37 -6.82 -2.72
C SER A 107 28.15 -6.04 -3.24
N GLY A 108 28.36 -5.15 -4.20
CA GLY A 108 27.33 -4.29 -4.81
C GLY A 108 26.30 -5.02 -5.69
N GLU A 109 25.66 -6.05 -5.14
CA GLU A 109 24.62 -6.82 -5.81
C GLU A 109 23.24 -6.55 -5.19
N TYR A 110 22.19 -6.68 -6.01
CA TYR A 110 20.78 -6.42 -5.68
C TYR A 110 20.36 -7.05 -4.35
N VAL A 111 20.10 -6.22 -3.33
CA VAL A 111 19.73 -6.71 -2.01
C VAL A 111 18.22 -6.83 -1.90
N THR A 112 17.71 -8.05 -2.04
CA THR A 112 16.44 -8.41 -1.40
C THR A 112 16.65 -8.32 0.10
N VAL A 113 15.97 -7.38 0.77
CA VAL A 113 15.88 -7.36 2.24
C VAL A 113 15.00 -8.54 2.66
N THR A 114 15.59 -9.72 2.70
CA THR A 114 15.02 -10.88 3.37
C THR A 114 15.57 -10.92 4.79
N GLY A 115 14.73 -10.59 5.77
CA GLY A 115 14.97 -10.98 7.16
C GLY A 115 15.83 -10.05 8.02
N GLY A 116 15.90 -8.75 7.74
CA GLY A 116 16.48 -7.78 8.68
C GLY A 116 15.45 -7.29 9.70
N ALA A 117 15.82 -7.20 10.98
CA ALA A 117 14.97 -6.63 12.06
C ALA A 117 14.69 -5.11 11.92
N GLY A 118 15.19 -4.48 10.84
CA GLY A 118 15.02 -3.05 10.58
C GLY A 118 13.64 -2.74 10.01
N ARG A 119 12.95 -1.79 10.64
CA ARG A 119 11.62 -1.29 10.22
C ARG A 119 11.70 -0.15 9.20
N ILE A 120 12.88 0.43 8.99
CA ILE A 120 13.11 1.52 8.03
C ILE A 120 14.07 1.04 6.93
N HIS A 121 13.62 1.06 5.69
CA HIS A 121 14.40 0.70 4.52
C HIS A 121 14.55 1.88 3.56
N VAL A 122 15.79 2.32 3.33
CA VAL A 122 16.12 3.32 2.31
C VAL A 122 16.62 2.60 1.06
N ILE A 123 16.00 2.85 -0.08
CA ILE A 123 16.38 2.25 -1.36
C ILE A 123 17.66 2.91 -1.86
N MET A 124 18.74 2.13 -1.97
CA MET A 124 20.09 2.63 -2.30
C MET A 124 20.41 2.61 -3.80
N ASP A 125 19.64 1.87 -4.60
CA ASP A 125 19.70 1.89 -6.06
C ASP A 125 18.34 2.40 -6.58
N PRO A 126 18.10 3.72 -6.46
CA PRO A 126 16.81 4.30 -6.76
C PRO A 126 16.63 4.45 -8.27
N GLU A 127 15.46 4.07 -8.77
CA GLU A 127 15.05 4.46 -10.11
C GLU A 127 14.89 5.97 -10.19
N MET A 128 15.24 6.55 -11.34
CA MET A 128 14.88 7.94 -11.63
C MET A 128 13.36 8.07 -11.71
N VAL A 129 12.84 9.24 -11.34
CA VAL A 129 11.41 9.52 -11.37
C VAL A 129 11.12 10.76 -12.21
N THR A 130 10.16 10.61 -13.11
CA THR A 130 9.44 11.71 -13.74
C THR A 130 8.12 11.87 -12.97
N VAL A 131 7.94 13.00 -12.28
CA VAL A 131 6.82 13.24 -11.33
C VAL A 131 5.44 12.93 -11.93
N GLU A 132 5.20 13.39 -13.16
CA GLU A 132 3.95 13.15 -13.89
C GLU A 132 4.01 11.95 -14.85
N GLY A 133 5.08 11.15 -14.78
CA GLY A 133 5.33 10.00 -15.66
C GLY A 133 4.99 8.65 -15.01
N GLY A 134 5.07 7.59 -15.82
CA GLY A 134 4.84 6.21 -15.39
C GLY A 134 5.87 5.71 -14.36
N SER A 135 7.09 6.25 -14.36
CA SER A 135 8.14 5.94 -13.39
C SER A 135 7.69 6.22 -11.96
N HIS A 136 6.97 7.32 -11.73
CA HIS A 136 6.45 7.65 -10.40
C HIS A 136 5.48 6.57 -9.93
N LEU A 137 4.51 6.16 -10.76
CA LEU A 137 3.60 5.06 -10.42
C LEU A 137 4.35 3.74 -10.18
N ALA A 138 5.38 3.44 -10.99
CA ALA A 138 6.20 2.24 -10.81
C ALA A 138 6.91 2.23 -9.45
N VAL A 139 7.48 3.36 -9.02
CA VAL A 139 8.10 3.51 -7.70
C VAL A 139 7.09 3.32 -6.58
N LEU A 140 5.89 3.89 -6.67
CA LEU A 140 4.84 3.69 -5.66
C LEU A 140 4.45 2.20 -5.53
N LEU A 141 4.36 1.48 -6.65
CA LEU A 141 4.10 0.04 -6.64
C LEU A 141 5.28 -0.77 -6.10
N ARG A 142 6.53 -0.35 -6.38
CA ARG A 142 7.74 -0.95 -5.79
C ARG A 142 7.77 -0.77 -4.28
N LEU A 143 7.49 0.43 -3.78
CA LEU A 143 7.39 0.72 -2.35
C LEU A 143 6.32 -0.15 -1.68
N ALA A 144 5.14 -0.23 -2.28
CA ALA A 144 4.05 -1.08 -1.79
C ALA A 144 4.45 -2.57 -1.74
N HIS A 145 5.16 -3.07 -2.77
CA HIS A 145 5.67 -4.45 -2.79
C HIS A 145 6.70 -4.70 -1.69
N THR A 146 7.70 -3.82 -1.56
CA THR A 146 8.73 -3.92 -0.51
C THR A 146 8.10 -3.97 0.88
N LEU A 147 7.12 -3.10 1.14
CA LEU A 147 6.43 -3.03 2.43
C LEU A 147 5.59 -4.28 2.70
N LEU A 148 4.92 -4.86 1.70
CA LEU A 148 4.22 -6.14 1.86
C LEU A 148 5.18 -7.24 2.32
N ARG A 149 6.34 -7.35 1.68
CA ARG A 149 7.36 -8.35 2.03
C ARG A 149 7.93 -8.12 3.44
N MET A 150 8.17 -6.87 3.83
CA MET A 150 8.60 -6.52 5.19
C MET A 150 7.58 -6.97 6.25
N GLY A 151 6.28 -6.80 5.99
CA GLY A 151 5.22 -7.23 6.91
C GLY A 151 5.03 -8.75 6.99
N GLU A 152 5.42 -9.49 5.94
CA GLU A 152 5.32 -10.95 5.89
C GLU A 152 6.48 -11.65 6.59
N GLY A 153 7.70 -11.08 6.53
CA GLY A 153 8.89 -11.64 7.17
C GLY A 153 8.82 -11.75 8.70
N GLU A 154 7.99 -10.94 9.38
CA GLU A 154 7.73 -11.09 10.82
C GLU A 154 6.77 -12.25 11.14
N ALA A 155 5.91 -12.65 10.19
CA ALA A 155 4.90 -13.68 10.40
C ALA A 155 5.48 -15.10 10.46
N GLU A 156 6.61 -15.35 9.78
CA GLU A 156 7.28 -16.65 9.75
C GLU A 156 8.16 -16.90 10.99
N GLY A 157 8.51 -15.86 11.75
CA GLY A 157 9.37 -15.96 12.95
C GLY A 157 8.69 -16.55 14.20
N ASP A 158 7.36 -16.68 14.22
CA ASP A 158 6.58 -17.25 15.33
C ASP A 158 6.12 -18.71 15.07
N GLY A 159 6.57 -19.29 13.95
CA GLY A 159 6.31 -20.67 13.55
C GLY A 159 7.40 -21.62 14.03
N GLY A 160 7.16 -22.28 15.17
CA GLY A 160 8.05 -23.20 15.85
C GLY A 160 9.01 -24.03 14.98
N GLU A 161 10.25 -24.06 15.47
CA GLU A 161 11.28 -25.08 15.29
C GLU A 161 10.65 -26.48 15.05
N ARG A 162 10.38 -26.83 13.79
CA ARG A 162 10.15 -28.22 13.41
C ARG A 162 11.52 -28.86 13.26
N GLY A 163 11.77 -29.76 14.20
CA GLY A 163 13.00 -30.52 14.33
C GLY A 163 13.51 -31.05 13.00
N ARG A 164 14.82 -30.87 12.83
CA ARG A 164 15.65 -31.80 12.09
C ARG A 164 15.34 -33.23 12.57
N GLU A 165 14.63 -33.99 11.77
CA GLU A 165 14.80 -35.44 11.77
C GLU A 165 15.83 -35.76 10.68
N GLY A 166 16.95 -36.31 11.14
CA GLY A 166 18.04 -36.74 10.27
C GLY A 166 17.62 -37.96 9.47
N GLU A 167 17.75 -37.87 8.15
CA GLU A 167 17.86 -39.07 7.32
C GLU A 167 19.30 -39.56 7.35
N GLY A 168 19.45 -40.73 7.96
CA GLY A 168 20.69 -41.47 8.07
C GLY A 168 21.16 -41.99 6.72
N ASP A 169 22.46 -41.77 6.53
CA ASP A 169 23.45 -42.59 5.86
C ASP A 169 23.01 -44.02 5.45
N GLY A 170 23.16 -44.31 4.17
CA GLY A 170 22.94 -45.61 3.54
C GLY A 170 23.68 -45.63 2.21
N GLY A 171 24.99 -45.87 2.28
CA GLY A 171 25.89 -45.87 1.15
C GLY A 171 25.84 -47.12 0.24
N GLU A 172 26.53 -46.91 -0.88
CA GLU A 172 27.18 -47.87 -1.80
C GLU A 172 26.38 -48.59 -2.89
N GLY A 173 26.92 -48.47 -4.12
CA GLY A 173 26.74 -49.47 -5.18
C GLY A 173 26.72 -48.90 -6.59
N GLY A 174 27.89 -48.52 -7.13
CA GLY A 174 28.01 -47.96 -8.47
C GLY A 174 27.83 -48.95 -9.63
N ARG A 175 27.61 -48.41 -10.84
CA ARG A 175 28.39 -48.71 -12.05
C ARG A 175 27.95 -47.84 -13.22
N GLU A 176 28.96 -47.35 -13.91
CA GLU A 176 28.91 -46.77 -15.26
C GLU A 176 28.44 -47.84 -16.27
N GLU A 177 27.68 -47.42 -17.28
CA GLU A 177 27.81 -47.93 -18.64
C GLU A 177 27.18 -46.92 -19.62
N GLU A 178 28.02 -46.45 -20.55
CA GLU A 178 27.64 -45.71 -21.75
C GLU A 178 26.98 -46.64 -22.78
N GLY A 179 26.03 -46.12 -23.57
CA GLY A 179 25.41 -46.89 -24.65
C GLY A 179 24.59 -46.02 -25.60
N ASP A 180 25.10 -45.90 -26.82
CA ASP A 180 24.72 -45.07 -27.96
C ASP A 180 23.48 -45.56 -28.76
N GLY A 181 22.82 -44.63 -29.45
CA GLY A 181 22.18 -44.82 -30.77
C GLY A 181 20.80 -45.48 -30.90
N GLY A 182 19.92 -44.85 -31.71
CA GLY A 182 18.99 -45.59 -32.57
C GLY A 182 17.56 -45.03 -32.72
N GLU A 183 17.30 -44.37 -33.85
CA GLU A 183 15.96 -44.07 -34.38
C GLU A 183 15.15 -45.33 -34.72
N GLY A 184 13.82 -45.22 -34.76
CA GLY A 184 12.97 -46.14 -35.53
C GLY A 184 11.52 -46.19 -35.07
N GLY A 185 10.58 -45.68 -35.88
CA GLY A 185 9.14 -45.69 -35.60
C GLY A 185 8.37 -46.95 -36.03
N ARG A 186 7.09 -46.97 -35.63
CA ARG A 186 5.87 -47.64 -36.18
C ARG A 186 4.93 -47.93 -34.99
N GLU A 187 3.77 -47.29 -34.91
CA GLU A 187 2.50 -47.75 -35.50
C GLU A 187 2.26 -49.25 -35.30
N GLU A 188 1.38 -49.58 -34.35
CA GLU A 188 0.31 -50.56 -34.56
C GLU A 188 -0.75 -50.43 -33.46
N GLU A 189 -1.97 -50.11 -33.91
CA GLU A 189 -3.23 -50.20 -33.17
C GLU A 189 -3.66 -51.67 -33.04
N GLY A 190 -4.22 -52.04 -31.89
CA GLY A 190 -4.70 -53.39 -31.62
C GLY A 190 -5.66 -53.46 -30.43
N ASP A 191 -6.92 -53.15 -30.73
CA ASP A 191 -8.21 -53.63 -30.22
C ASP A 191 -8.32 -54.43 -28.90
N GLY A 192 -9.37 -54.10 -28.12
CA GLY A 192 -10.17 -55.09 -27.39
C GLY A 192 -10.34 -54.90 -25.87
N GLY A 193 -11.58 -54.63 -25.42
CA GLY A 193 -12.09 -55.27 -24.19
C GLY A 193 -12.69 -54.41 -23.08
N GLU A 194 -13.92 -53.94 -23.32
CA GLU A 194 -15.07 -53.71 -22.42
C GLU A 194 -15.02 -53.94 -20.88
N ARG A 195 -15.81 -53.07 -20.19
CA ARG A 195 -16.67 -53.27 -18.99
C ARG A 195 -16.17 -52.95 -17.57
N ALA A 196 -16.73 -51.87 -17.01
CA ALA A 196 -17.48 -51.76 -15.74
C ALA A 196 -17.75 -50.26 -15.51
N GLY A 197 -18.93 -49.72 -15.21
CA GLY A 197 -19.94 -50.11 -14.24
C GLY A 197 -20.35 -48.81 -13.55
N ALA A 198 -21.57 -48.33 -13.81
CA ALA A 198 -22.10 -47.08 -13.24
C ALA A 198 -22.27 -47.19 -11.72
N MET A 199 -21.85 -46.17 -10.97
CA MET A 199 -22.18 -46.01 -9.55
C MET A 199 -22.45 -44.53 -9.25
N GLU A 200 -23.69 -44.25 -8.86
CA GLU A 200 -24.20 -42.94 -8.44
C GLU A 200 -23.47 -42.41 -7.19
N PRO A 201 -23.28 -41.08 -7.04
CA PRO A 201 -22.72 -40.52 -5.81
C PRO A 201 -23.82 -40.41 -4.73
N LYS A 202 -23.64 -41.16 -3.65
CA LYS A 202 -24.44 -41.08 -2.43
C LYS A 202 -24.30 -39.69 -1.78
N LYS A 203 -25.45 -39.11 -1.44
CA LYS A 203 -25.59 -37.90 -0.61
C LYS A 203 -24.95 -38.13 0.76
N GLY A 204 -23.78 -37.52 0.99
CA GLY A 204 -23.15 -37.39 2.29
C GLY A 204 -23.54 -36.06 2.94
N ALA A 205 -24.10 -36.13 4.14
CA ALA A 205 -24.57 -35.00 4.92
C ALA A 205 -23.48 -33.92 5.13
N GLN A 206 -23.79 -32.70 4.72
CA GLN A 206 -22.97 -31.52 4.93
C GLN A 206 -23.08 -31.11 6.40
N LYS A 207 -22.12 -31.58 7.22
CA LYS A 207 -21.93 -31.12 8.59
C LYS A 207 -21.36 -29.70 8.52
N SER A 208 -22.16 -28.72 8.93
CA SER A 208 -21.75 -27.32 9.05
C SER A 208 -20.59 -27.21 10.05
N ILE A 209 -19.38 -27.04 9.53
CA ILE A 209 -18.25 -26.59 10.32
C ILE A 209 -18.41 -25.07 10.41
N GLY A 210 -18.68 -24.60 11.63
CA GLY A 210 -18.85 -23.18 11.94
C GLY A 210 -17.67 -22.36 11.44
N GLY A 211 -18.00 -21.21 10.85
CA GLY A 211 -17.04 -20.18 10.48
C GLY A 211 -16.36 -19.61 11.72
N GLY A 212 -15.28 -20.27 12.15
CA GLY A 212 -14.26 -19.65 12.97
C GLY A 212 -13.45 -18.69 12.11
N THR A 213 -13.42 -17.43 12.51
CA THR A 213 -12.54 -16.36 12.06
C THR A 213 -11.11 -16.88 11.85
N ARG A 214 -10.71 -17.08 10.59
CA ARG A 214 -9.35 -17.46 10.21
C ARG A 214 -8.66 -16.25 9.60
N GLY A 215 -7.65 -15.73 10.31
CA GLY A 215 -6.69 -14.75 9.79
C GLY A 215 -6.77 -13.36 10.42
N GLN A 216 -6.30 -13.24 11.66
CA GLN A 216 -5.67 -11.99 12.10
C GLN A 216 -4.49 -11.78 11.14
N ALA A 217 -4.55 -10.75 10.29
CA ALA A 217 -3.52 -10.50 9.30
C ALA A 217 -2.21 -10.18 10.05
N SER A 218 -1.24 -11.07 9.94
CA SER A 218 0.14 -10.78 10.33
C SER A 218 0.65 -9.61 9.46
N GLY A 219 1.29 -8.62 10.10
CA GLY A 219 1.80 -7.41 9.43
C GLY A 219 0.95 -6.15 9.64
N TRP A 220 1.20 -5.12 8.82
CA TRP A 220 0.54 -3.81 8.86
C TRP A 220 -0.84 -3.83 8.18
N GLN A 221 -1.77 -2.96 8.58
CA GLN A 221 -3.14 -2.94 8.06
C GLN A 221 -3.35 -1.94 6.92
N TRP A 222 -2.63 -0.82 6.94
CA TRP A 222 -2.73 0.22 5.90
C TRP A 222 -1.37 0.65 5.38
N LEU A 223 -1.30 0.87 4.08
CA LEU A 223 -0.21 1.56 3.39
C LEU A 223 -0.55 3.05 3.29
N VAL A 224 0.35 3.91 3.74
CA VAL A 224 0.30 5.36 3.58
C VAL A 224 1.36 5.74 2.57
N LEU A 225 0.96 6.30 1.42
CA LEU A 225 1.91 6.81 0.43
C LEU A 225 2.02 8.32 0.59
N LEU A 226 3.25 8.80 0.75
CA LEU A 226 3.61 10.20 0.98
C LEU A 226 4.71 10.62 0.01
N GLY A 227 4.66 11.88 -0.42
CA GLY A 227 5.74 12.58 -1.08
C GLY A 227 6.59 13.32 -0.05
N ALA A 228 7.76 13.80 -0.47
CA ALA A 228 8.58 14.67 0.36
C ALA A 228 7.83 15.93 0.81
N GLU A 229 6.89 16.41 0.00
CA GLU A 229 6.07 17.59 0.27
C GLU A 229 4.94 17.33 1.28
N ASP A 230 4.66 16.09 1.66
CA ASP A 230 3.61 15.82 2.65
C ASP A 230 4.13 15.97 4.08
N TYR A 231 3.30 16.53 4.97
CA TYR A 231 3.62 16.68 6.38
C TYR A 231 2.43 16.32 7.28
N PRO A 232 2.62 15.53 8.36
CA PRO A 232 1.52 15.17 9.24
C PRO A 232 1.03 16.38 10.04
N LEU A 233 -0.29 16.47 10.17
CA LEU A 233 -0.97 17.42 11.03
C LEU A 233 -1.32 16.82 12.39
N VAL A 234 -1.31 15.49 12.52
CA VAL A 234 -1.64 14.75 13.75
C VAL A 234 -0.44 13.94 14.21
N THR A 235 -0.37 13.68 15.51
CA THR A 235 0.65 12.75 16.03
C THR A 235 0.41 11.33 15.52
N GLN A 236 1.44 10.50 15.53
CA GLN A 236 1.33 9.13 15.06
C GLN A 236 0.33 8.31 15.89
N ASP A 237 0.31 8.50 17.21
CA ASP A 237 -0.66 7.90 18.12
C ASP A 237 -2.10 8.32 17.81
N GLU A 238 -2.31 9.60 17.50
CA GLU A 238 -3.62 10.11 17.09
C GLU A 238 -4.09 9.51 15.77
N LEU A 239 -3.19 9.29 14.81
CA LEU A 239 -3.53 8.61 13.55
C LEU A 239 -3.91 7.14 13.79
N LEU A 240 -3.17 6.42 14.63
CA LEU A 240 -3.52 5.04 15.01
C LEU A 240 -4.88 4.99 15.72
N TRP A 241 -5.14 5.94 16.61
CA TRP A 241 -6.42 6.09 17.30
C TRP A 241 -7.57 6.40 16.33
N LEU A 242 -7.33 7.23 15.32
CA LEU A 242 -8.32 7.58 14.30
C LEU A 242 -8.71 6.34 13.48
N LEU A 243 -7.70 5.61 12.98
CA LEU A 243 -7.89 4.46 12.10
C LEU A 243 -8.40 3.21 12.83
N SER A 244 -8.20 3.08 14.14
CA SER A 244 -8.75 1.94 14.91
C SER A 244 -10.28 1.86 14.90
N SER A 245 -10.96 2.96 14.53
CA SER A 245 -12.41 3.02 14.36
C SER A 245 -12.92 2.42 13.05
N ALA A 246 -12.04 2.28 12.07
CA ALA A 246 -12.36 1.86 10.72
C ALA A 246 -11.98 0.39 10.48
N SER A 247 -12.72 -0.31 9.62
CA SER A 247 -12.33 -1.66 9.20
C SER A 247 -11.00 -1.61 8.43
N PRO A 248 -10.03 -2.50 8.72
CA PRO A 248 -8.79 -2.68 7.93
C PRO A 248 -8.99 -3.03 6.45
N ARG A 249 -10.23 -3.23 6.02
CA ARG A 249 -10.61 -3.44 4.61
C ARG A 249 -10.82 -2.13 3.86
N LEU A 250 -10.98 -1.01 4.55
CA LEU A 250 -11.25 0.29 3.95
C LEU A 250 -9.98 0.95 3.45
N SER A 251 -10.05 1.52 2.25
CA SER A 251 -9.06 2.44 1.71
C SER A 251 -9.63 3.86 1.72
N PHE A 252 -8.80 4.84 2.07
CA PHE A 252 -9.15 6.27 2.12
C PHE A 252 -8.43 6.96 0.97
N MET A 253 -9.18 7.22 -0.11
CA MET A 253 -8.67 7.78 -1.36
C MET A 253 -9.74 8.69 -1.95
N ASP A 254 -9.38 9.94 -2.22
CA ASP A 254 -10.25 10.80 -3.02
C ASP A 254 -10.42 10.19 -4.41
N HIS A 255 -11.66 10.19 -4.88
CA HIS A 255 -11.98 9.71 -6.20
C HIS A 255 -13.19 10.46 -6.76
N VAL A 256 -13.03 10.97 -7.97
CA VAL A 256 -14.10 11.54 -8.77
C VAL A 256 -13.93 11.04 -10.20
N VAL A 257 -15.04 10.82 -10.90
CA VAL A 257 -14.96 10.50 -12.34
C VAL A 257 -14.32 11.68 -13.05
N ASP A 258 -13.22 11.41 -13.76
CA ASP A 258 -12.56 12.44 -14.55
C ASP A 258 -13.22 12.54 -15.93
N HIS A 259 -14.20 13.44 -16.03
CA HIS A 259 -14.87 13.73 -17.30
C HIS A 259 -13.98 14.47 -18.30
N ARG A 260 -12.84 15.02 -17.86
CA ARG A 260 -11.86 15.71 -18.72
C ARG A 260 -10.79 14.76 -19.25
N PHE A 261 -10.71 13.55 -18.69
CA PHE A 261 -9.83 12.49 -19.15
C PHE A 261 -10.18 12.10 -20.60
N ASP A 262 -9.51 12.74 -21.55
CA ASP A 262 -9.64 12.45 -22.96
C ASP A 262 -8.41 11.67 -23.44
N TYR A 263 -8.60 10.36 -23.62
CA TYR A 263 -7.63 9.47 -24.26
C TYR A 263 -7.09 9.98 -25.61
N ARG A 264 -7.80 10.90 -26.29
CA ARG A 264 -7.32 11.53 -27.53
C ARG A 264 -6.24 12.59 -27.32
N GLN A 265 -6.17 13.19 -26.13
CA GLN A 265 -5.15 14.18 -25.75
C GLN A 265 -4.09 13.57 -24.83
N GLU A 266 -4.45 12.54 -24.07
CA GLU A 266 -3.52 11.69 -23.34
C GLU A 266 -2.86 10.71 -24.30
N SER A 267 -1.89 11.25 -25.02
CA SER A 267 -0.93 10.46 -25.76
C SER A 267 -0.27 9.43 -24.85
N ALA A 268 0.11 8.27 -25.39
CA ALA A 268 1.05 7.40 -24.68
C ALA A 268 2.32 8.22 -24.46
N PHE A 269 2.67 8.49 -23.20
CA PHE A 269 3.86 9.22 -22.84
C PHE A 269 5.01 8.23 -22.64
N ALA A 270 6.06 8.42 -23.41
CA ALA A 270 7.33 7.79 -23.10
C ALA A 270 7.99 8.58 -21.96
N ASP A 271 8.25 7.89 -20.86
CA ASP A 271 8.92 8.41 -19.69
C ASP A 271 10.43 8.16 -19.77
N ASN A 272 11.23 9.23 -19.85
CA ASN A 272 12.68 9.15 -19.99
C ASN A 272 13.34 8.35 -18.87
N ALA A 273 12.77 8.41 -17.67
CA ALA A 273 13.29 7.69 -16.52
C ALA A 273 13.12 6.16 -16.70
N LEU A 274 12.01 5.73 -17.30
CA LEU A 274 11.77 4.31 -17.60
C LEU A 274 12.54 3.82 -18.84
N PHE A 275 12.56 4.62 -19.91
CA PHE A 275 13.05 4.16 -21.21
C PHE A 275 14.55 4.38 -21.42
N GLU A 276 15.13 5.41 -20.81
CA GLU A 276 16.49 5.85 -21.08
C GLU A 276 17.34 6.02 -19.82
N GLY A 277 16.74 5.91 -18.63
CA GLY A 277 17.42 6.18 -17.36
C GLY A 277 17.92 7.63 -17.27
N ARG A 278 17.16 8.58 -17.82
CA ARG A 278 17.49 10.02 -17.78
C ARG A 278 16.49 10.81 -16.94
N ARG A 279 16.99 11.78 -16.16
CA ARG A 279 16.16 12.70 -15.38
C ARG A 279 15.34 13.60 -16.30
N GLY A 280 14.06 13.69 -15.99
CA GLY A 280 13.16 14.69 -16.53
C GLY A 280 12.82 14.49 -18.01
N GLY A 281 11.64 14.98 -18.36
CA GLY A 281 11.12 14.92 -19.70
C GLY A 281 10.20 13.73 -19.93
N ARG A 282 9.16 14.00 -20.71
CA ARG A 282 8.29 13.02 -21.33
C ARG A 282 8.03 13.50 -22.74
N TRP A 283 7.81 12.58 -23.67
CA TRP A 283 7.33 12.93 -24.99
C TRP A 283 6.13 12.08 -25.37
N ILE A 284 5.32 12.63 -26.25
CA ILE A 284 4.22 11.92 -26.90
C ILE A 284 4.83 10.84 -27.78
N ALA A 285 4.66 9.58 -27.39
CA ALA A 285 5.12 8.41 -28.14
C ALA A 285 4.09 7.97 -29.18
N ASP A 286 2.80 8.03 -28.84
CA ASP A 286 1.71 7.62 -29.73
C ASP A 286 0.38 8.30 -29.35
N VAL A 287 -0.54 8.46 -30.32
CA VAL A 287 -1.90 8.96 -30.08
C VAL A 287 -2.86 7.79 -30.20
N ARG A 288 -3.50 7.41 -29.08
CA ARG A 288 -4.38 6.23 -29.03
C ARG A 288 -5.82 6.56 -29.39
N ASP A 289 -6.49 5.60 -30.01
CA ASP A 289 -7.94 5.64 -30.14
C ASP A 289 -8.59 5.47 -28.76
N ARG A 290 -9.68 6.21 -28.52
CA ARG A 290 -10.43 6.21 -27.26
C ARG A 290 -10.91 4.79 -26.90
N VAL A 291 -10.46 4.26 -25.78
CA VAL A 291 -10.92 2.97 -25.24
C VAL A 291 -12.10 3.22 -24.29
N THR A 292 -13.33 3.11 -24.78
CA THR A 292 -14.56 3.45 -24.04
C THR A 292 -15.16 2.29 -23.25
N ARG A 293 -14.40 1.63 -22.37
CA ARG A 293 -14.93 0.45 -21.66
C ARG A 293 -15.09 0.60 -20.16
N PHE A 294 -14.60 1.68 -19.57
CA PHE A 294 -14.69 1.95 -18.15
C PHE A 294 -14.57 3.45 -17.87
N GLU A 295 -15.03 3.87 -16.70
CA GLU A 295 -14.83 5.22 -16.18
C GLU A 295 -13.45 5.32 -15.54
N VAL A 296 -12.75 6.42 -15.85
CA VAL A 296 -11.49 6.78 -15.20
C VAL A 296 -11.80 7.68 -14.02
N TYR A 297 -11.22 7.34 -12.89
CA TYR A 297 -11.29 8.11 -11.68
C TYR A 297 -9.97 8.84 -11.48
N THR A 298 -10.06 10.10 -11.04
CA THR A 298 -8.91 10.89 -10.60
C THR A 298 -9.04 11.18 -9.11
N GLY A 299 -7.92 11.35 -8.43
CA GLY A 299 -7.84 11.50 -6.98
C GLY A 299 -6.63 12.33 -6.55
N SER A 300 -6.37 12.32 -5.24
CA SER A 300 -5.26 13.03 -4.63
C SER A 300 -4.12 12.11 -4.22
N PHE A 301 -2.97 12.74 -3.99
CA PHE A 301 -1.86 12.22 -3.21
C PHE A 301 -1.61 13.22 -2.08
N PRO A 302 -1.44 12.80 -0.81
CA PRO A 302 -1.21 11.44 -0.32
C PRO A 302 -2.46 10.56 -0.28
N LEU A 303 -2.28 9.25 -0.10
CA LEU A 303 -3.38 8.28 0.00
C LEU A 303 -3.13 7.19 1.06
N ILE A 304 -4.20 6.62 1.59
CA ILE A 304 -4.15 5.51 2.56
C ILE A 304 -4.89 4.29 2.00
N ALA A 305 -4.16 3.23 1.69
CA ALA A 305 -4.69 2.03 1.06
C ALA A 305 -4.70 0.84 2.01
N SER A 306 -5.77 0.06 2.02
CA SER A 306 -5.83 -1.17 2.82
C SER A 306 -4.85 -2.24 2.30
N GLN A 307 -4.24 -3.01 3.20
CA GLN A 307 -3.35 -4.12 2.83
C GLN A 307 -4.02 -5.12 1.86
N PRO A 308 -5.30 -5.53 2.03
CA PRO A 308 -5.97 -6.41 1.08
C PRO A 308 -6.09 -5.81 -0.33
N PHE A 309 -6.28 -4.49 -0.45
CA PHE A 309 -6.28 -3.82 -1.75
C PHE A 309 -4.88 -3.77 -2.36
N ILE A 310 -3.84 -3.52 -1.57
CA ILE A 310 -2.47 -3.54 -2.07
C ILE A 310 -2.04 -4.93 -2.56
N ARG A 311 -2.40 -5.99 -1.83
CA ARG A 311 -2.21 -7.38 -2.29
C ARG A 311 -2.98 -7.65 -3.59
N TYR A 312 -4.19 -7.12 -3.74
CA TYR A 312 -4.95 -7.21 -4.98
C TYR A 312 -4.21 -6.57 -6.16
N LEU A 313 -3.59 -5.40 -5.96
CA LEU A 313 -2.83 -4.72 -7.02
C LEU A 313 -1.57 -5.48 -7.42
N ILE A 314 -0.86 -6.09 -6.47
CA ILE A 314 0.48 -6.65 -6.66
C ILE A 314 0.44 -8.15 -6.99
N ASP A 315 -0.30 -8.94 -6.22
CA ASP A 315 -0.23 -10.40 -6.26
C ASP A 315 -1.18 -11.01 -7.30
N GLU A 316 -2.27 -10.34 -7.70
CA GLU A 316 -3.28 -10.95 -8.57
C GLU A 316 -2.91 -10.88 -10.07
N PRO A 317 -2.73 -12.03 -10.75
CA PRO A 317 -2.07 -12.04 -12.04
C PRO A 317 -2.96 -11.75 -13.27
N HIS A 318 -4.29 -11.78 -13.14
CA HIS A 318 -5.18 -11.61 -14.31
C HIS A 318 -6.38 -10.71 -14.00
N ALA A 319 -6.21 -9.82 -13.03
CA ALA A 319 -7.29 -9.01 -12.50
C ALA A 319 -7.41 -7.63 -13.20
N VAL A 320 -8.38 -6.83 -12.74
CA VAL A 320 -8.56 -5.41 -13.13
C VAL A 320 -7.26 -4.59 -13.03
N PRO A 321 -6.41 -4.73 -12.00
CA PRO A 321 -5.20 -3.92 -11.84
C PRO A 321 -4.27 -4.00 -13.04
N ARG A 322 -3.96 -5.21 -13.55
CA ARG A 322 -3.09 -5.34 -14.74
C ARG A 322 -3.69 -4.69 -15.98
N ARG A 323 -5.02 -4.79 -16.16
CA ARG A 323 -5.70 -4.09 -17.26
C ARG A 323 -5.59 -2.58 -17.10
N MET A 324 -5.90 -2.05 -15.92
CA MET A 324 -5.77 -0.63 -15.64
C MET A 324 -4.34 -0.14 -15.81
N LEU A 325 -3.33 -0.93 -15.41
CA LEU A 325 -1.92 -0.59 -15.56
C LEU A 325 -1.51 -0.54 -17.04
N MET A 326 -2.01 -1.47 -17.87
CA MET A 326 -1.79 -1.41 -19.33
C MET A 326 -2.43 -0.18 -19.98
N PHE A 327 -3.52 0.37 -19.42
CA PHE A 327 -4.21 1.52 -19.99
C PHE A 327 -3.74 2.87 -19.45
N LEU A 328 -3.34 2.92 -18.18
CA LEU A 328 -3.02 4.14 -17.46
C LEU A 328 -1.52 4.30 -17.22
N GLY A 329 -0.72 3.24 -17.28
CA GLY A 329 0.70 3.30 -16.89
C GLY A 329 1.56 4.26 -17.71
N ASP A 330 1.12 4.61 -18.91
CA ASP A 330 1.78 5.55 -19.81
C ASP A 330 0.94 6.80 -20.10
N THR A 331 -0.01 7.12 -19.24
CA THR A 331 -0.77 8.37 -19.32
C THR A 331 -0.12 9.48 -18.50
N LEU A 332 -0.68 10.69 -18.55
CA LEU A 332 -0.22 11.79 -17.73
C LEU A 332 -0.64 11.58 -16.26
N SER A 333 0.31 11.78 -15.34
CA SER A 333 0.09 11.66 -13.90
C SER A 333 -0.66 10.37 -13.52
N PRO A 334 -0.16 9.19 -13.90
CA PRO A 334 -0.90 7.94 -13.77
C PRO A 334 -1.07 7.51 -12.31
N HIS A 335 -0.23 8.03 -11.41
CA HIS A 335 -0.34 7.88 -9.96
C HIS A 335 -1.64 8.49 -9.38
N LEU A 336 -2.22 9.52 -10.02
CA LEU A 336 -3.51 10.12 -9.61
C LEU A 336 -4.73 9.33 -10.09
N HIS A 337 -4.56 8.48 -11.11
CA HIS A 337 -5.66 7.77 -11.78
C HIS A 337 -5.69 6.28 -11.47
N TYR A 338 -4.52 5.63 -11.38
CA TYR A 338 -4.43 4.18 -11.38
C TYR A 338 -5.10 3.54 -10.16
N LEU A 339 -4.78 4.00 -8.95
CA LEU A 339 -5.25 3.34 -7.72
C LEU A 339 -6.76 3.51 -7.53
N SER A 340 -7.27 4.74 -7.70
CA SER A 340 -8.70 5.06 -7.62
C SER A 340 -9.49 4.29 -8.67
N THR A 341 -9.03 4.30 -9.93
CA THR A 341 -9.69 3.57 -11.03
C THR A 341 -9.66 2.05 -10.80
N ALA A 342 -8.52 1.47 -10.41
CA ALA A 342 -8.41 0.04 -10.16
C ALA A 342 -9.29 -0.43 -8.99
N ALA A 343 -9.47 0.41 -7.98
CA ALA A 343 -10.35 0.12 -6.86
C ALA A 343 -11.83 0.22 -7.24
N CYS A 344 -12.23 1.30 -7.91
CA CYS A 344 -13.61 1.54 -8.34
C CYS A 344 -14.09 0.53 -9.40
N GLN A 345 -13.21 0.13 -10.32
CA GLN A 345 -13.53 -0.88 -11.35
C GLN A 345 -13.51 -2.33 -10.81
N SER A 346 -13.12 -2.54 -9.54
CA SER A 346 -13.10 -3.86 -8.92
C SER A 346 -14.39 -4.14 -8.16
N ALA A 347 -15.10 -5.20 -8.55
CA ALA A 347 -16.28 -5.67 -7.82
C ALA A 347 -16.00 -6.03 -6.35
N ARG A 348 -14.73 -6.28 -5.99
CA ARG A 348 -14.30 -6.59 -4.61
C ARG A 348 -14.03 -5.34 -3.78
N PHE A 349 -13.60 -4.24 -4.39
CA PHE A 349 -13.10 -3.06 -3.67
C PHE A 349 -13.92 -1.79 -3.91
N ASN A 350 -14.82 -1.76 -4.89
CA ASN A 350 -15.65 -0.60 -5.21
C ASN A 350 -16.50 -0.07 -4.04
N HIS A 351 -16.80 -0.89 -3.04
CA HIS A 351 -17.56 -0.53 -1.84
C HIS A 351 -16.68 -0.35 -0.59
N THR A 352 -15.37 -0.57 -0.71
CA THR A 352 -14.39 -0.42 0.38
C THR A 352 -13.46 0.77 0.18
N VAL A 353 -13.67 1.58 -0.86
CA VAL A 353 -12.98 2.86 -1.03
C VAL A 353 -13.87 3.96 -0.47
N VAL A 354 -13.33 4.74 0.44
CA VAL A 354 -13.97 5.89 1.06
C VAL A 354 -13.45 7.15 0.36
N ASN A 355 -14.37 7.99 -0.13
CA ASN A 355 -14.03 9.23 -0.83
C ASN A 355 -13.55 10.32 0.13
N SER A 356 -12.38 10.11 0.70
CA SER A 356 -11.67 11.04 1.57
C SER A 356 -10.22 10.57 1.64
N GLY A 357 -9.28 11.37 1.15
CA GLY A 357 -7.84 11.09 1.26
C GLY A 357 -7.23 11.58 2.57
N LEU A 358 -8.06 12.10 3.50
CA LEU A 358 -7.63 12.61 4.80
C LEU A 358 -6.48 13.63 4.69
N HIS A 359 -6.46 14.46 3.66
CA HIS A 359 -5.45 15.52 3.48
C HIS A 359 -6.10 16.91 3.52
N PHE A 360 -5.25 17.92 3.75
CA PHE A 360 -5.58 19.32 3.77
C PHE A 360 -4.71 20.08 2.75
N PRO A 361 -5.27 21.01 1.96
CA PRO A 361 -6.71 21.25 1.81
C PRO A 361 -7.43 20.06 1.14
N PRO A 362 -8.75 19.87 1.30
CA PRO A 362 -9.47 18.77 0.66
C PRO A 362 -9.38 18.81 -0.88
N PHE A 363 -9.31 17.65 -1.52
CA PHE A 363 -9.16 17.49 -2.98
C PHE A 363 -10.19 18.27 -3.83
N THR A 364 -11.42 18.40 -3.36
CA THR A 364 -12.47 19.14 -4.07
C THR A 364 -12.15 20.62 -4.22
N VAL A 365 -11.31 21.17 -3.35
CA VAL A 365 -10.82 22.55 -3.41
C VAL A 365 -9.72 22.70 -4.46
N THR A 366 -8.96 21.64 -4.75
CA THR A 366 -7.81 21.74 -5.66
C THR A 366 -8.19 21.51 -7.12
N GLN A 367 -9.17 20.66 -7.49
CA GLN A 367 -9.59 20.39 -8.90
C GLN A 367 -8.45 20.36 -9.95
N GLY A 368 -7.24 19.96 -9.56
CA GLY A 368 -6.05 19.99 -10.42
C GLY A 368 -5.48 21.38 -10.77
N HIS A 369 -5.90 22.44 -10.10
CA HIS A 369 -5.34 23.79 -10.18
C HIS A 369 -4.42 24.06 -8.98
N GLU A 370 -3.30 24.74 -9.23
CA GLU A 370 -2.20 25.08 -8.32
C GLU A 370 -2.56 25.01 -6.82
N VAL A 371 -1.86 24.13 -6.09
CA VAL A 371 -1.98 24.09 -4.64
C VAL A 371 -1.47 25.44 -4.12
N PRO A 372 -2.30 26.23 -3.41
CA PRO A 372 -1.87 27.53 -2.95
C PRO A 372 -0.68 27.38 -1.98
N PRO A 373 0.30 28.29 -2.02
CA PRO A 373 1.45 28.24 -1.12
C PRO A 373 0.97 28.23 0.32
N VAL A 374 1.63 27.41 1.14
CA VAL A 374 1.21 27.21 2.52
C VAL A 374 1.68 28.40 3.37
N ASN A 375 0.74 29.30 3.64
CA ASN A 375 1.00 30.55 4.35
C ASN A 375 0.24 30.67 5.68
N ALA A 376 0.44 31.76 6.40
CA ALA A 376 -0.25 32.03 7.67
C ALA A 376 -1.80 31.91 7.61
N SER A 377 -2.44 32.08 6.45
CA SER A 377 -3.90 31.86 6.31
C SER A 377 -4.29 30.38 6.38
N VAL A 378 -3.43 29.48 5.89
CA VAL A 378 -3.60 28.04 6.06
C VAL A 378 -3.55 27.69 7.54
N TRP A 379 -2.60 28.27 8.29
CA TRP A 379 -2.52 28.09 9.73
C TRP A 379 -3.80 28.55 10.45
N GLN A 380 -4.35 29.70 10.07
CA GLN A 380 -5.63 30.18 10.61
C GLN A 380 -6.80 29.26 10.27
N ASN A 381 -6.81 28.66 9.08
CA ASN A 381 -7.83 27.67 8.71
C ASN A 381 -7.68 26.36 9.49
N LEU A 382 -6.44 25.95 9.80
CA LEU A 382 -6.14 24.74 10.59
C LEU A 382 -6.47 24.91 12.08
N THR A 383 -6.33 26.13 12.62
CA THR A 383 -6.43 26.41 14.07
C THR A 383 -7.62 27.28 14.46
N GLY A 384 -8.35 27.83 13.49
CA GLY A 384 -9.45 28.77 13.71
C GLY A 384 -10.65 28.18 14.42
N LYS A 385 -11.39 29.01 15.16
CA LYS A 385 -12.67 28.61 15.78
C LYS A 385 -13.69 28.26 14.70
N GLY A 386 -14.00 26.98 14.55
CA GLY A 386 -14.87 26.46 13.49
C GLY A 386 -14.14 25.70 12.39
N ALA A 387 -12.82 25.49 12.51
CA ALA A 387 -12.04 24.54 11.71
C ALA A 387 -12.63 23.12 11.86
N SER A 388 -13.65 22.85 11.05
CA SER A 388 -14.24 21.54 10.84
C SER A 388 -13.55 21.00 9.59
N GLY A 389 -12.83 19.89 9.70
CA GLY A 389 -12.11 19.29 8.56
C GLY A 389 -10.61 19.58 8.49
N GLY A 390 -9.89 19.48 9.62
CA GLY A 390 -8.43 19.35 9.57
C GLY A 390 -8.05 17.98 9.03
N GLY A 391 -7.33 17.91 7.91
CA GLY A 391 -6.79 16.66 7.38
C GLY A 391 -5.77 16.01 8.33
N VAL A 392 -5.40 14.77 8.05
CA VAL A 392 -4.27 14.06 8.67
C VAL A 392 -2.95 14.55 8.09
N PHE A 393 -2.90 14.82 6.78
CA PHE A 393 -1.70 15.29 6.09
C PHE A 393 -1.92 16.66 5.46
N LEU A 394 -0.86 17.45 5.38
CA LEU A 394 -0.79 18.74 4.71
C LEU A 394 0.19 18.61 3.55
N PHE A 395 -0.20 19.06 2.37
CA PHE A 395 0.73 19.23 1.26
C PHE A 395 1.48 20.56 1.41
N VAL A 396 2.81 20.49 1.50
CA VAL A 396 3.73 21.57 1.83
C VAL A 396 4.61 21.89 0.63
N HIS A 397 4.10 22.78 -0.22
CA HIS A 397 4.86 23.39 -1.30
C HIS A 397 5.18 24.84 -0.95
N ASP A 398 6.46 25.22 -1.04
CA ASP A 398 7.00 26.55 -0.71
C ASP A 398 6.38 27.19 0.55
N PRO A 399 6.57 26.59 1.75
CA PRO A 399 5.95 27.09 2.97
C PRO A 399 6.56 28.41 3.45
N ASP A 400 5.74 29.21 4.14
CA ASP A 400 6.23 30.35 4.92
C ASP A 400 7.31 29.88 5.92
N PRO A 401 8.41 30.65 6.11
CA PRO A 401 9.45 30.31 7.07
C PRO A 401 8.88 30.07 8.48
N GLY A 402 9.21 28.93 9.08
CA GLY A 402 8.80 28.58 10.44
C GLY A 402 7.43 27.90 10.57
N LEU A 403 6.63 27.79 9.50
CA LEU A 403 5.33 27.13 9.57
C LEU A 403 5.42 25.67 10.01
N ILE A 404 6.40 24.93 9.49
CA ILE A 404 6.60 23.52 9.87
C ILE A 404 7.09 23.40 11.32
N ASP A 405 7.85 24.38 11.80
CA ASP A 405 8.27 24.46 13.21
C ASP A 405 7.07 24.72 14.12
N GLU A 406 6.11 25.52 13.65
CA GLU A 406 4.85 25.76 14.36
C GLU A 406 3.97 24.50 14.40
N ILE A 407 3.89 23.73 13.31
CA ILE A 407 3.22 22.43 13.29
C ILE A 407 3.88 21.46 14.28
N ASP A 408 5.22 21.35 14.26
CA ASP A 408 5.96 20.46 15.15
C ASP A 408 5.70 20.79 16.63
N ARG A 409 5.70 22.08 16.98
CA ARG A 409 5.51 22.53 18.36
C ARG A 409 4.06 22.40 18.83
N GLU A 410 3.12 22.93 18.05
CA GLU A 410 1.73 23.11 18.49
C GLU A 410 0.85 21.87 18.23
N LEU A 411 1.12 21.11 17.16
CA LEU A 411 0.29 19.96 16.78
C LEU A 411 0.96 18.63 17.11
N LEU A 412 2.26 18.49 16.83
CA LEU A 412 2.97 17.22 17.02
C LEU A 412 3.68 17.12 18.39
N HIS A 413 3.75 18.23 19.12
CA HIS A 413 4.37 18.33 20.44
C HIS A 413 5.80 17.77 20.49
N ARG A 414 6.58 18.04 19.44
CA ARG A 414 7.96 17.55 19.31
C ARG A 414 8.95 18.69 19.15
N GLU A 415 10.20 18.44 19.56
CA GLU A 415 11.33 19.33 19.32
C GLU A 415 11.97 19.05 17.95
N GLU A 416 12.73 20.03 17.45
CA GLU A 416 13.49 19.87 16.21
C GLU A 416 14.44 18.66 16.32
N ALA A 417 14.48 17.83 15.27
CA ALA A 417 15.24 16.59 15.21
C ALA A 417 14.87 15.48 16.22
N SER A 418 13.78 15.61 16.99
CA SER A 418 13.27 14.55 17.88
C SER A 418 12.14 13.75 17.23
N VAL A 419 12.02 12.45 17.56
CA VAL A 419 10.80 11.69 17.20
C VAL A 419 9.62 12.15 18.06
N VAL A 420 8.41 12.03 17.56
CA VAL A 420 7.20 12.23 18.38
C VAL A 420 7.20 11.20 19.51
N ASP A 421 6.92 11.66 20.74
CA ASP A 421 6.86 10.77 21.90
C ASP A 421 5.70 9.78 21.74
N CYS A 422 6.04 8.50 21.80
CA CYS A 422 5.09 7.42 21.62
C CYS A 422 4.50 7.07 23.00
N ARG A 423 3.18 6.99 23.09
CA ARG A 423 2.46 6.68 24.35
C ARG A 423 1.94 5.25 24.40
N VAL A 424 1.79 4.60 23.25
CA VAL A 424 1.21 3.26 23.14
C VAL A 424 2.17 2.25 22.54
N GLU A 425 2.45 1.19 23.32
CA GLU A 425 3.20 0.00 22.86
C GLU A 425 4.55 0.33 22.19
N CYS A 426 5.30 1.23 22.83
CA CYS A 426 6.52 1.83 22.28
C CYS A 426 7.80 1.04 22.58
N THR A 427 7.70 -0.01 23.39
CA THR A 427 8.81 -0.91 23.71
C THR A 427 8.64 -2.22 22.94
N SER A 428 9.72 -2.69 22.31
CA SER A 428 9.77 -4.00 21.67
C SER A 428 9.65 -5.09 22.72
N THR A 429 8.41 -5.59 22.92
CA THR A 429 8.01 -6.92 23.43
C THR A 429 8.60 -7.47 24.76
N VAL A 430 9.60 -6.85 25.38
CA VAL A 430 10.37 -7.44 26.51
C VAL A 430 10.09 -6.75 27.86
N GLN A 431 9.46 -5.58 27.88
CA GLN A 431 9.16 -4.86 29.14
C GLN A 431 7.68 -4.77 29.51
N GLN A 432 6.75 -5.24 28.67
CA GLN A 432 5.32 -5.24 28.99
C GLN A 432 4.95 -6.15 30.19
N THR A 433 5.84 -7.07 30.59
CA THR A 433 5.61 -7.96 31.74
C THR A 433 5.81 -7.31 33.11
N ALA A 434 6.31 -6.06 33.19
CA ALA A 434 6.57 -5.41 34.48
C ALA A 434 5.56 -4.32 34.90
N GLN A 435 4.71 -3.82 33.99
CA GLN A 435 3.76 -2.73 34.29
C GLN A 435 2.27 -3.12 34.24
N HIS A 436 1.93 -4.34 33.81
CA HIS A 436 0.53 -4.75 33.66
C HIS A 436 -0.21 -5.17 34.96
N ASN A 437 0.27 -4.71 36.12
CA ASN A 437 -0.35 -4.97 37.43
C ASN A 437 -1.13 -3.77 38.02
N THR A 438 -1.62 -2.85 37.19
CA THR A 438 -2.56 -1.81 37.63
C THR A 438 -3.66 -1.55 36.61
N ALA A 439 -4.85 -2.10 36.88
CA ALA A 439 -6.15 -1.86 36.22
C ALA A 439 -6.23 -2.14 34.70
N LYS A 440 -7.35 -2.72 34.27
CA LYS A 440 -7.74 -2.87 32.85
C LYS A 440 -7.95 -1.50 32.21
N THR A 441 -6.88 -0.80 31.92
CA THR A 441 -6.88 0.48 31.21
C THR A 441 -6.81 0.17 29.74
N SER A 442 -7.89 0.41 28.99
CA SER A 442 -7.91 0.15 27.54
C SER A 442 -6.78 0.90 26.84
N VAL A 443 -6.14 0.31 25.84
CA VAL A 443 -5.08 0.97 25.07
C VAL A 443 -5.56 2.29 24.47
N HIS A 444 -6.84 2.34 24.10
CA HIS A 444 -7.55 3.54 23.66
C HIS A 444 -7.54 4.71 24.65
N SER A 445 -7.53 4.44 25.96
CA SER A 445 -7.52 5.47 27.00
C SER A 445 -6.14 6.10 27.22
N LEU A 446 -5.07 5.46 26.73
CA LEU A 446 -3.71 6.00 26.76
C LEU A 446 -3.44 7.00 25.63
N LEU A 447 -4.14 6.86 24.49
CA LEU A 447 -3.94 7.67 23.29
C LEU A 447 -4.39 9.14 23.44
N GLN A 448 -5.17 9.48 24.48
CA GLN A 448 -5.63 10.84 24.85
C GLN A 448 -5.63 11.87 23.69
N PRO A 449 -6.50 11.69 22.67
CA PRO A 449 -6.44 12.50 21.46
C PRO A 449 -6.87 13.95 21.72
N SER A 450 -6.37 14.88 20.90
CA SER A 450 -6.82 16.26 20.93
C SER A 450 -8.31 16.39 20.59
N GLN A 451 -8.91 17.51 20.98
CA GLN A 451 -10.30 17.82 20.62
C GLN A 451 -10.49 17.85 19.10
N ARG A 452 -9.49 18.35 18.36
CA ARG A 452 -9.49 18.39 16.89
C ARG A 452 -9.56 16.99 16.29
N VAL A 453 -8.70 16.07 16.75
CA VAL A 453 -8.69 14.68 16.27
C VAL A 453 -9.96 13.94 16.64
N THR A 454 -10.56 14.26 17.80
CA THR A 454 -11.86 13.71 18.18
C THR A 454 -12.98 14.14 17.21
N GLU A 455 -12.99 15.39 16.75
CA GLU A 455 -13.97 15.82 15.73
C GLU A 455 -13.67 15.19 14.36
N LEU A 456 -12.40 15.11 13.97
CA LEU A 456 -11.98 14.42 12.74
C LEU A 456 -12.45 12.97 12.72
N ARG A 457 -12.39 12.25 13.84
CA ARG A 457 -12.94 10.88 13.95
C ARG A 457 -14.44 10.84 13.74
N ARG A 458 -15.19 11.81 14.28
CA ARG A 458 -16.66 11.86 14.05
C ARG A 458 -16.97 12.12 12.59
N GLU A 459 -16.23 13.00 11.94
CA GLU A 459 -16.37 13.28 10.52
C GLU A 459 -16.05 12.05 9.68
N LEU A 460 -14.91 11.39 9.94
CA LEU A 460 -14.52 10.15 9.27
C LEU A 460 -15.57 9.05 9.41
N GLN A 461 -16.11 8.84 10.62
CA GLN A 461 -17.18 7.87 10.84
C GLN A 461 -18.45 8.19 10.05
N ARG A 462 -18.84 9.47 9.97
CA ARG A 462 -19.97 9.91 9.13
C ARG A 462 -19.68 9.63 7.64
N THR A 463 -18.47 9.89 7.17
CA THR A 463 -18.08 9.62 5.77
C THR A 463 -18.10 8.13 5.47
N ILE A 464 -17.62 7.27 6.38
CA ILE A 464 -17.67 5.81 6.23
C ILE A 464 -19.13 5.31 6.19
N ILE A 465 -19.98 5.76 7.11
CA ILE A 465 -21.39 5.33 7.18
C ILE A 465 -22.14 5.72 5.90
N ASN A 466 -21.85 6.90 5.36
CA ASN A 466 -22.47 7.42 4.14
C ASN A 466 -21.72 7.02 2.87
N ASN A 467 -20.73 6.14 2.96
CA ASN A 467 -19.91 5.76 1.82
C ASN A 467 -20.78 5.13 0.73
N ARG A 468 -20.63 5.62 -0.50
CA ARG A 468 -21.31 5.06 -1.66
C ARG A 468 -20.30 4.27 -2.47
N PRO A 469 -20.65 3.07 -2.96
CA PRO A 469 -19.81 2.37 -3.91
C PRO A 469 -19.56 3.25 -5.14
N CYS A 470 -18.39 3.11 -5.75
CA CYS A 470 -18.12 3.77 -7.03
C CYS A 470 -19.16 3.35 -8.08
N GLU A 471 -19.40 4.23 -9.05
CA GLU A 471 -20.22 3.90 -10.21
C GLU A 471 -19.40 2.92 -11.10
N VAL A 472 -19.98 1.76 -11.42
CA VAL A 472 -19.31 0.66 -12.17
C VAL A 472 -19.96 0.47 -13.53
#